data_AF-A0A349YG88-F1
#
_entry.id   AF-A0A349YG88-F1
#
_cell.length_a   1.000
_cell.length_b   1.000
_cell.length_c   1.000
_cell.angle_alpha   90.00
_cell.angle_beta   90.00
_cell.angle_gamma   90.00
#
_symmetry.space_group_name_H-M   'P 1'
#
loop_
_entity.id
_entity.type
_entity.pdbx_description
1 polymer ?
#
loop_
_entity_poly.entity_id
_entity_poly.type
_entity_poly.pdbx_seq_one_letter_code
_entity_poly.pdbx_strand_id
1 'polypeptide(L)'
;MFNLDGVLWDSALHAVADNSKTGEVYYRLPDISDVSIDISADTKDSTDKDGALIKRSYTAKAATVTLTNTHLVLGAYAGTTGSEKIMVDQAGEVEAPRMILVDP
;
A
#
# COMPACT_ATOMS: atom_id res chain seq x y z
N MET A 1 14.05 -17.68 35.03
CA MET A 1 12.83 -16.84 35.08
C MET A 1 12.85 -15.97 33.83
N PHE A 2 11.98 -16.26 32.87
CA PHE A 2 11.89 -15.55 31.60
C PHE A 2 10.99 -14.33 31.82
N ASN A 3 11.54 -13.11 31.74
CA ASN A 3 10.76 -11.89 31.84
C ASN A 3 10.20 -11.54 30.46
N LEU A 4 8.88 -11.70 30.33
CA LEU A 4 8.03 -11.25 29.23
C LEU A 4 7.77 -9.72 29.31
N ASP A 5 8.75 -8.94 29.76
CA ASP A 5 8.62 -7.47 29.90
C ASP A 5 9.40 -6.69 28.84
N GLY A 6 10.23 -7.39 28.05
CA GLY A 6 10.63 -6.88 26.76
C GLY A 6 9.53 -7.22 25.78
N VAL A 7 8.55 -6.33 25.61
CA VAL A 7 7.72 -6.35 24.40
C VAL A 7 8.73 -6.27 23.24
N LEU A 8 9.01 -7.41 22.64
CA LEU A 8 9.70 -7.50 21.36
C LEU A 8 8.71 -6.91 20.37
N TRP A 9 8.64 -5.58 20.30
CA TRP A 9 8.23 -4.92 19.06
C TRP A 9 9.33 -5.24 18.07
N ASP A 10 9.23 -6.42 17.47
CA ASP A 10 9.72 -6.60 16.13
C ASP A 10 8.94 -5.57 15.31
N SER A 11 9.58 -4.43 15.03
CA SER A 11 8.95 -3.35 14.30
C SER A 11 8.83 -3.79 12.85
N ALA A 12 7.82 -4.61 12.57
CA ALA A 12 7.42 -4.96 11.24
C ALA A 12 7.08 -3.67 10.47
N LEU A 13 7.69 -3.51 9.30
CA LEU A 13 7.40 -2.39 8.42
C LEU A 13 5.92 -2.43 8.05
N HIS A 14 5.23 -1.30 8.22
CA HIS A 14 3.83 -1.19 7.89
C HIS A 14 3.56 0.03 7.01
N ALA A 15 2.59 -0.10 6.11
CA ALA A 15 2.12 0.97 5.26
C ALA A 15 0.67 1.30 5.60
N VAL A 16 0.33 2.58 5.60
CA VAL A 16 -1.03 3.05 5.83
C VAL A 16 -1.44 3.89 4.64
N ALA A 17 -2.64 3.64 4.12
CA ALA A 17 -3.28 4.50 3.13
C ALA A 17 -4.43 5.23 3.82
N ASP A 18 -4.29 6.55 3.92
CA ASP A 18 -5.28 7.42 4.55
C ASP A 18 -5.61 8.63 3.66
N ASN A 19 -6.80 9.17 3.87
CA ASN A 19 -7.20 10.43 3.29
C ASN A 19 -6.64 11.58 4.12
N SER A 20 -5.67 12.30 3.56
CA SER A 20 -5.00 13.41 4.25
C SER A 20 -5.91 14.56 4.67
N LYS A 21 -7.14 14.66 4.14
CA LYS A 21 -8.10 15.71 4.49
C LYS A 21 -9.10 15.27 5.55
N THR A 22 -9.59 14.03 5.48
CA THR A 22 -10.62 13.52 6.40
C THR A 22 -10.03 12.70 7.55
N GLY A 23 -8.78 12.25 7.43
CA GLY A 23 -8.13 11.33 8.38
C GLY A 23 -8.67 9.90 8.30
N GLU A 24 -9.54 9.60 7.34
CA GLU A 24 -10.08 8.27 7.14
C GLU A 24 -8.98 7.31 6.67
N VAL A 25 -8.79 6.21 7.39
CA VAL A 25 -7.82 5.17 7.03
C VAL A 25 -8.49 4.13 6.16
N TYR A 26 -8.07 4.03 4.89
CA TYR A 26 -8.57 3.05 3.94
C TYR A 26 -8.05 1.65 4.25
N TYR A 27 -6.74 1.51 4.47
CA TYR A 27 -6.14 0.24 4.86
C TYR A 27 -4.77 0.41 5.53
N ARG A 28 -4.37 -0.63 6.28
CA ARG A 28 -3.05 -0.80 6.89
C ARG A 28 -2.48 -2.15 6.45
N LEU A 29 -1.29 -2.14 5.87
CA LEU A 29 -0.51 -3.32 5.50
C LEU A 29 0.52 -3.58 6.62
N PRO A 30 0.36 -4.63 7.46
CA PRO A 30 1.34 -5.01 8.49
C PRO A 30 2.39 -5.98 7.94
N ASP A 31 3.55 -6.15 8.57
CA ASP A 31 4.49 -7.24 8.23
C ASP A 31 4.93 -7.25 6.76
N ILE A 32 5.32 -6.07 6.25
CA ILE A 32 5.86 -5.93 4.90
C ILE A 32 7.26 -6.57 4.84
N SER A 33 7.44 -7.55 3.97
CA SER A 33 8.72 -8.25 3.80
C SER A 33 9.68 -7.52 2.86
N ASP A 34 9.14 -6.90 1.81
CA ASP A 34 9.92 -6.24 0.76
C ASP A 34 9.23 -4.96 0.27
N VAL A 35 10.04 -3.95 -0.03
CA VAL A 35 9.61 -2.66 -0.58
C VAL A 35 10.49 -2.29 -1.75
N SER A 36 9.86 -2.01 -2.90
CA SER A 36 10.51 -1.39 -4.06
C SER A 36 9.83 -0.08 -4.43
N ILE A 37 10.64 0.92 -4.75
CA ILE A 37 10.17 2.21 -5.26
C ILE A 37 10.91 2.48 -6.56
N ASP A 38 10.17 2.47 -7.66
CA ASP A 38 10.67 2.74 -9.00
C ASP A 38 10.17 4.11 -9.46
N ILE A 39 11.10 5.02 -9.76
CA ILE A 39 10.79 6.36 -10.24
C ILE A 39 11.34 6.51 -11.65
N SER A 40 10.45 6.76 -12.60
CA SER A 40 10.78 7.12 -13.97
C SER A 40 10.76 8.63 -14.15
N ALA A 41 11.77 9.16 -14.84
CA ALA A 41 11.87 10.59 -15.14
C ALA A 41 12.34 10.79 -16.59
N ASP A 42 11.76 11.80 -17.24
CA ASP A 42 12.21 12.25 -18.54
C ASP A 42 13.33 13.30 -18.36
N THR A 43 14.41 13.15 -19.12
CA THR A 43 15.53 14.09 -19.09
C THR A 43 15.42 15.08 -20.25
N LYS A 44 15.55 16.37 -19.97
CA LYS A 44 15.68 17.41 -20.98
C LYS A 44 17.02 18.10 -20.88
N ASP A 45 17.80 18.00 -21.95
CA ASP A 45 19.10 18.64 -22.10
C ASP A 45 18.94 19.98 -22.83
N SER A 46 19.51 21.02 -22.26
CA SER A 46 19.65 22.33 -22.87
C SER A 46 21.12 22.51 -23.25
N THR A 47 21.38 22.69 -24.55
CA THR A 47 22.73 22.87 -25.10
C THR A 47 22.95 24.33 -25.49
N ASP A 48 24.21 24.76 -25.43
CA ASP A 48 24.65 26.03 -26.00
C ASP A 48 24.66 25.96 -27.54
N LYS A 49 24.85 27.10 -28.20
CA LYS A 49 25.04 27.21 -29.66
C LYS A 49 26.18 26.34 -30.19
N ASP A 50 27.18 26.04 -29.36
CA ASP A 50 28.35 25.22 -29.72
C ASP A 50 28.14 23.73 -29.36
N GLY A 51 26.93 23.34 -28.93
CA GLY A 51 26.55 21.95 -28.64
C GLY A 51 26.96 21.45 -27.25
N ALA A 52 27.63 22.27 -26.43
CA ALA A 52 27.98 21.93 -25.06
C ALA A 52 26.72 21.91 -24.15
N LEU A 53 26.61 20.93 -23.26
CA LEU A 53 25.50 20.81 -22.31
C LEU A 53 25.56 21.94 -21.27
N ILE A 54 24.55 22.81 -21.23
CA ILE A 54 24.43 23.89 -20.23
C ILE A 54 23.66 23.39 -19.00
N LYS A 55 22.58 22.61 -19.22
CA LYS A 55 21.71 22.14 -18.13
C LYS A 55 20.98 20.86 -18.52
N ARG A 56 20.92 19.90 -17.59
CA ARG A 56 20.02 18.74 -17.65
C ARG A 56 18.92 18.90 -16.60
N SER A 57 17.67 18.89 -17.04
CA SER A 57 16.50 18.94 -16.16
C SER A 57 15.83 17.57 -16.12
N TYR A 58 15.38 17.15 -14.94
CA TYR A 58 14.69 15.88 -14.74
C TYR A 58 13.23 16.17 -14.37
N THR A 59 12.29 15.69 -15.17
CA THR A 59 10.86 15.77 -14.88
C THR A 59 10.37 14.39 -14.52
N ALA A 60 9.95 14.19 -13.26
CA ALA A 60 9.38 12.91 -12.83
C ALA A 60 8.09 12.62 -13.61
N LYS A 61 7.96 11.39 -14.11
CA LYS A 61 6.85 10.96 -14.96
C LYS A 61 5.91 10.02 -14.22
N ALA A 62 6.47 8.99 -13.60
CA ALA A 62 5.71 8.02 -12.82
C ALA A 62 6.56 7.49 -11.68
N ALA A 63 5.91 7.27 -10.54
CA ALA A 63 6.47 6.55 -9.40
C ALA A 63 5.59 5.33 -9.13
N THR A 64 6.20 4.16 -9.01
CA THR A 64 5.53 2.91 -8.68
C THR A 64 6.10 2.40 -7.36
N VAL A 65 5.20 2.16 -6.40
CA VAL A 65 5.55 1.57 -5.11
C VAL A 65 5.00 0.15 -5.07
N THR A 66 5.88 -0.82 -4.83
CA THR A 66 5.53 -2.24 -4.71
C THR A 66 5.86 -2.70 -3.31
N LEU A 67 4.87 -3.29 -2.63
CA LEU A 67 4.97 -3.77 -1.25
C LEU A 67 4.57 -5.24 -1.23
N THR A 68 5.43 -6.10 -0.68
CA THR A 68 5.12 -7.52 -0.49
C THR A 68 4.64 -7.74 0.94
N ASN A 69 3.42 -8.27 1.08
CA ASN A 69 2.80 -8.54 2.36
C ASN A 69 2.56 -10.04 2.53
N THR A 70 2.82 -10.57 3.72
CA THR A 70 2.55 -11.99 4.05
C THR A 70 1.08 -12.26 4.36
N HIS A 71 0.27 -11.23 4.59
CA HIS A 71 -1.12 -11.34 5.01
C HIS A 71 -2.09 -10.74 3.99
N LEU A 72 -3.28 -11.36 3.89
CA LEU A 72 -4.38 -10.78 3.13
C LEU A 72 -5.02 -9.65 3.95
N VAL A 73 -4.87 -8.41 3.47
CA VAL A 73 -5.54 -7.25 4.06
C VAL A 73 -6.81 -6.92 3.29
N LEU A 74 -7.96 -7.25 3.90
CA LEU A 74 -9.28 -7.10 3.26
C LEU A 74 -9.61 -5.65 2.85
N GLY A 75 -9.09 -4.65 3.56
CA GLY A 75 -9.26 -3.23 3.18
C GLY A 75 -8.49 -2.86 1.90
N ALA A 76 -7.27 -3.38 1.74
CA ALA A 76 -6.49 -3.17 0.53
C ALA A 76 -7.13 -3.92 -0.65
N TYR A 77 -7.63 -5.15 -0.42
CA TYR A 77 -8.36 -5.92 -1.42
C TYR A 77 -9.64 -5.21 -1.89
N ALA A 78 -10.46 -4.72 -0.96
CA ALA A 78 -11.68 -3.97 -1.28
C ALA A 78 -11.36 -2.71 -2.12
N GLY A 79 -10.27 -2.02 -1.80
CA GLY A 79 -9.77 -0.90 -2.60
C GLY A 79 -9.40 -1.30 -4.04
N THR A 80 -8.80 -2.48 -4.26
CA THR A 80 -8.48 -2.96 -5.62
C THR A 80 -9.72 -3.38 -6.42
N THR A 81 -10.77 -3.85 -5.75
CA THR A 81 -12.00 -4.30 -6.42
C THR A 81 -13.04 -3.18 -6.59
N GLY A 82 -12.72 -1.95 -6.16
CA GLY A 82 -13.66 -0.83 -6.15
C GLY A 82 -14.87 -1.08 -5.25
N SER A 83 -14.73 -1.97 -4.27
CA SER A 83 -15.79 -2.37 -3.35
C SER A 83 -15.59 -1.68 -2.01
N GLU A 84 -16.69 -1.32 -1.34
CA GLU A 84 -16.60 -0.84 0.03
C GLU A 84 -16.44 -2.03 0.99
N LYS A 85 -15.59 -1.85 2.00
CA LYS A 85 -15.46 -2.84 3.07
C LYS A 85 -16.72 -2.78 3.92
N ILE A 86 -17.54 -3.83 3.87
CA ILE A 86 -18.70 -3.95 4.76
C ILE A 86 -18.19 -4.23 6.17
N MET A 87 -18.37 -3.26 7.06
CA MET A 87 -18.03 -3.34 8.47
C MET A 87 -19.30 -3.14 9.27
N VAL A 88 -19.61 -4.08 10.16
CA VAL A 88 -20.71 -3.92 11.09
C VAL A 88 -20.20 -3.28 12.36
N ASP A 89 -20.80 -2.14 12.72
CA ASP A 89 -20.72 -1.56 14.06
C ASP A 89 -21.79 -2.21 14.95
N GLN A 90 -21.34 -3.17 15.74
CA GLN A 90 -21.96 -3.74 16.96
C GLN A 90 -23.34 -4.44 16.90
N ALA A 91 -24.17 -4.32 15.86
CA ALA A 91 -25.48 -5.00 15.84
C ALA A 91 -26.04 -5.45 14.46
N GLY A 92 -25.29 -5.29 13.38
CA GLY A 92 -25.69 -5.71 12.03
C GLY A 92 -25.30 -7.16 11.70
N GLU A 93 -26.15 -7.86 10.95
CA GLU A 93 -25.77 -9.14 10.34
C GLU A 93 -25.15 -8.85 8.96
N VAL A 94 -24.00 -9.45 8.66
CA VAL A 94 -23.45 -9.45 7.30
C VAL A 94 -24.02 -10.68 6.61
N GLU A 95 -24.77 -10.49 5.52
CA GLU A 95 -25.29 -11.59 4.71
C GLU A 95 -24.11 -12.30 4.02
N ALA A 96 -23.67 -13.40 4.62
CA ALA A 96 -22.65 -14.26 4.04
C ALA A 96 -23.29 -15.18 2.99
N PRO A 97 -22.63 -15.41 1.84
CA PRO A 97 -23.12 -16.36 0.86
C PRO A 97 -23.25 -17.75 1.50
N ARG A 98 -24.41 -18.36 1.33
CA ARG A 98 -24.74 -19.65 1.92
C ARG A 98 -23.85 -20.74 1.29
N MET A 99 -22.96 -21.35 2.07
CA MET A 99 -22.19 -22.50 1.60
C MET A 99 -23.11 -23.71 1.46
N ILE A 100 -23.23 -24.23 0.24
CA ILE A 100 -23.96 -25.48 -0.04
C ILE A 100 -22.91 -26.56 -0.23
N LEU A 101 -22.88 -27.54 0.68
CA LEU A 101 -22.16 -28.78 0.44
C LEU A 101 -22.99 -29.58 -0.57
N VAL A 102 -22.51 -29.69 -1.81
CA VAL A 102 -23.06 -30.64 -2.78
C VAL A 102 -22.25 -31.92 -2.63
N ASP A 103 -22.83 -32.92 -1.97
CA ASP A 103 -22.30 -34.29 -1.99
C ASP A 103 -22.50 -34.84 -3.42
N PRO A 104 -21.49 -35.49 -4.03
CA PRO A 104 -21.54 -35.94 -5.43
C PRO A 104 -22.59 -37.03 -5.69
#